data_AF-A0A6S6M4C0-F1
#
_entry.id   AF-A0A6S6M4C0-F1
#
_cell.length_a   1.000
_cell.length_b   1.000
_cell.length_c   1.000
_cell.angle_alpha   90.00
_cell.angle_beta   90.00
_cell.angle_gamma   90.00
#
_symmetry.space_group_name_H-M   'P 1'
#
loop_
_entity.id
_entity.type
_entity.pdbx_description
1 polymer ?
#
loop_
_entity_poly.entity_id
_entity_poly.type
_entity_poly.pdbx_seq_one_letter_code
_entity_poly.pdbx_strand_id
1 'polypeptide(L)'
;MMEANDRSDKLSAASVAIDGTRIRTVREAKRLTQLYVASVVGVTTDTISRWENNRYPSIKRENAQKLADALEVPLDDILRQEPPAPEGEADADLTPPSPRRKKLLVLFGLFTLLLLLAVVILSRPPSSAPIAVRWLPRYAAPGEIIPVQIKVTRLPSKPFGFILKEKLPDGMRLVSSVPPSSAAEPARSSLKWLVPSGGNPVVISYSVRTPAPFAQGKEVKVKGEIVLHGEDANRTEEVGGGSDVRIGPYHWADANGDGRIDDDEIMPAYYICDEMKGLGLDWKTIEAIWSGKGYRWDPKNGYTVLK
;
A
#
# COMPACT_ATOMS: atom_id res chain seq x y z
N MET A 1 -0.26 24.61 -58.66
CA MET A 1 -0.69 24.67 -57.24
C MET A 1 -1.07 23.30 -56.64
N MET A 2 -0.83 22.16 -57.33
CA MET A 2 -1.24 20.82 -56.86
C MET A 2 -0.10 19.96 -56.25
N GLU A 3 1.19 20.31 -56.41
CA GLU A 3 2.31 19.51 -55.88
C GLU A 3 2.61 19.75 -54.40
N ALA A 4 2.22 20.90 -53.83
CA ALA A 4 2.47 21.20 -52.41
C ALA A 4 1.58 20.35 -51.48
N ASN A 5 0.38 19.98 -51.94
CA ASN A 5 -0.60 19.26 -51.12
C ASN A 5 -0.27 17.76 -50.98
N ASP A 6 0.25 17.12 -52.04
CA ASP A 6 0.64 15.69 -52.01
C ASP A 6 1.89 15.42 -51.14
N ARG A 7 2.80 16.40 -51.02
CA ARG A 7 3.96 16.31 -50.12
C ARG A 7 3.56 16.40 -48.65
N SER A 8 2.57 17.24 -48.33
CA SER A 8 2.01 17.40 -46.97
C SER A 8 1.33 16.11 -46.49
N ASP A 9 0.55 15.46 -47.37
CA ASP A 9 -0.17 14.22 -47.04
C ASP A 9 0.74 12.98 -46.93
N LYS A 10 1.91 12.97 -47.59
CA LYS A 10 2.91 11.90 -47.39
C LYS A 10 3.72 12.08 -46.10
N LEU A 11 3.96 13.33 -45.68
CA LEU A 11 4.66 13.64 -44.42
C LEU A 11 3.80 13.36 -43.18
N SER A 12 2.48 13.46 -43.27
CA SER A 12 1.53 13.15 -42.19
C SER A 12 1.43 11.66 -41.85
N ALA A 13 1.65 10.78 -42.83
CA ALA A 13 1.59 9.34 -42.68
C ALA A 13 2.87 8.72 -42.09
N ALA A 14 3.99 9.44 -42.09
CA ALA A 14 5.27 8.93 -41.57
C ALA A 14 5.24 8.81 -40.04
N SER A 15 5.52 7.62 -39.52
CA SER A 15 5.73 7.40 -38.09
C SER A 15 7.17 7.78 -37.71
N VAL A 16 7.34 8.55 -36.64
CA VAL A 16 8.64 8.94 -36.08
C VAL A 16 8.84 8.35 -34.69
N ALA A 17 10.09 8.03 -34.35
CA ALA A 17 10.45 7.53 -33.04
C ALA A 17 10.78 8.70 -32.10
N ILE A 18 10.01 8.83 -31.02
CA ILE A 18 10.22 9.84 -29.98
C ILE A 18 11.03 9.29 -28.80
N ASP A 19 11.69 10.19 -28.08
CA ASP A 19 12.33 9.95 -26.80
C ASP A 19 11.40 10.40 -25.65
N GLY A 20 10.61 9.46 -25.13
CA GLY A 20 9.68 9.72 -24.03
C GLY A 20 10.33 10.26 -22.76
N THR A 21 11.57 9.86 -22.47
CA THR A 21 12.28 10.30 -21.28
C THR A 21 12.67 11.77 -21.41
N ARG A 22 13.18 12.17 -22.59
CA ARG A 22 13.50 13.57 -22.88
C ARG A 22 12.25 14.47 -22.87
N ILE A 23 11.15 14.00 -23.44
CA ILE A 23 9.83 14.66 -23.40
C ILE A 23 9.41 14.94 -21.94
N ARG A 24 9.48 13.94 -21.06
CA ARG A 24 9.15 14.11 -19.63
C ARG A 24 10.05 15.13 -18.96
N THR A 25 11.36 15.05 -19.18
CA THR A 25 12.33 15.97 -18.56
C THR A 25 12.08 17.41 -18.97
N VAL A 26 11.82 17.68 -20.25
CA VAL A 26 11.48 19.03 -20.74
C VAL A 26 10.18 19.54 -20.14
N ARG A 27 9.14 18.68 -20.09
CA ARG A 27 7.85 19.03 -19.48
C ARG A 27 8.01 19.44 -18.01
N GLU A 28 8.74 18.65 -17.24
CA GLU A 28 8.94 18.88 -15.80
C GLU A 28 9.81 20.10 -15.52
N ALA A 29 10.84 20.33 -16.33
CA ALA A 29 11.66 21.53 -16.26
C ALA A 29 10.82 22.81 -16.48
N LYS A 30 9.83 22.74 -17.37
CA LYS A 30 8.85 23.83 -17.63
C LYS A 30 7.66 23.85 -16.67
N ARG A 31 7.63 22.96 -15.66
CA ARG A 31 6.53 22.82 -14.68
C ARG A 31 5.15 22.60 -15.31
N LEU A 32 5.09 22.00 -16.49
CA LEU A 32 3.84 21.69 -17.18
C LEU A 32 3.25 20.38 -16.67
N THR A 33 1.93 20.33 -16.48
CA THR A 33 1.25 19.08 -16.12
C THR A 33 1.00 18.23 -17.36
N GLN A 34 0.91 16.91 -17.20
CA GLN A 34 0.51 16.03 -18.31
C GLN A 34 -0.90 16.38 -18.83
N LEU A 35 -1.79 16.86 -17.96
CA LEU A 35 -3.12 17.36 -18.32
C LEU A 35 -3.04 18.55 -19.27
N TYR A 36 -2.19 19.52 -18.96
CA TYR A 36 -1.99 20.69 -19.82
C TYR A 36 -1.45 20.28 -21.20
N VAL A 37 -0.37 19.50 -21.25
CA VAL A 37 0.22 19.06 -22.53
C VAL A 37 -0.78 18.24 -23.36
N ALA A 38 -1.54 17.35 -22.73
CA ALA A 38 -2.59 16.58 -23.39
C ALA A 38 -3.65 17.48 -24.04
N SER A 39 -4.11 18.52 -23.35
CA SER A 39 -5.08 19.48 -23.89
C SER A 39 -4.55 20.28 -25.08
N VAL A 40 -3.27 20.70 -25.06
CA VAL A 40 -2.65 21.47 -26.14
C VAL A 40 -2.40 20.60 -27.37
N VAL A 41 -1.95 19.36 -27.18
CA VAL A 41 -1.68 18.41 -28.27
C VAL A 41 -2.98 17.82 -28.85
N GLY A 42 -4.08 17.86 -28.10
CA GLY A 42 -5.39 17.32 -28.51
C GLY A 42 -5.49 15.80 -28.33
N VAL A 43 -4.87 15.26 -27.28
CA VAL A 43 -4.90 13.83 -26.92
C VAL A 43 -5.31 13.64 -25.46
N THR A 44 -5.49 12.41 -25.01
CA THR A 44 -5.78 12.12 -23.60
C THR A 44 -4.52 12.16 -22.73
N THR A 45 -4.67 12.41 -21.43
CA THR A 45 -3.56 12.36 -20.46
C THR A 45 -2.86 11.00 -20.41
N ASP A 46 -3.62 9.91 -20.58
CA ASP A 46 -3.09 8.55 -20.70
C ASP A 46 -2.18 8.39 -21.93
N THR A 47 -2.51 9.07 -23.05
CA THR A 47 -1.68 9.05 -24.26
C THR A 47 -0.33 9.72 -24.01
N ILE A 48 -0.31 10.90 -23.38
CA ILE A 48 0.94 11.58 -22.98
C ILE A 48 1.74 10.73 -22.00
N SER A 49 1.09 10.11 -21.01
CA SER A 49 1.74 9.21 -20.05
C SER A 49 2.42 8.02 -20.75
N ARG A 50 1.76 7.41 -21.76
CA ARG A 50 2.35 6.29 -22.52
C ARG A 50 3.54 6.71 -23.37
N TRP A 51 3.49 7.89 -23.98
CA TRP A 51 4.61 8.46 -24.75
C TRP A 51 5.81 8.76 -23.85
N GLU A 52 5.60 9.45 -22.73
CA GLU A 52 6.67 9.78 -21.76
C GLU A 52 7.32 8.54 -21.14
N ASN A 53 6.55 7.46 -20.98
CA ASN A 53 7.06 6.19 -20.46
C ASN A 53 7.65 5.27 -21.54
N ASN A 54 7.83 5.76 -22.78
CA ASN A 54 8.32 4.98 -23.94
C ASN A 54 7.53 3.67 -24.20
N ARG A 55 6.25 3.59 -23.77
CA ARG A 55 5.39 2.41 -24.01
C ARG A 55 4.94 2.33 -25.47
N TYR A 56 4.81 3.49 -26.14
CA TYR A 56 4.56 3.62 -27.57
C TYR A 56 5.48 4.70 -28.16
N PRO A 57 6.75 4.36 -28.44
CA PRO A 57 7.75 5.34 -28.88
C PRO A 57 7.61 5.72 -30.35
N SER A 58 6.81 4.99 -31.14
CA SER A 58 6.52 5.34 -32.53
C SER A 58 5.15 6.02 -32.61
N ILE A 59 5.13 7.28 -33.06
CA ILE A 59 3.91 8.09 -33.19
C ILE A 59 3.87 8.76 -34.57
N LYS A 60 2.68 9.19 -35.01
CA LYS A 60 2.56 9.98 -36.25
C LYS A 60 3.40 11.26 -36.14
N ARG A 61 4.10 11.63 -37.20
CA ARG A 61 4.92 12.86 -37.26
C ARG A 61 4.14 14.11 -36.85
N GLU A 62 2.87 14.21 -37.21
CA GLU A 62 1.99 15.31 -36.81
C GLU A 62 1.84 15.43 -35.29
N ASN A 63 1.70 14.30 -34.60
CA ASN A 63 1.58 14.29 -33.14
C ASN A 63 2.91 14.62 -32.48
N ALA A 64 4.03 14.18 -33.07
CA ALA A 64 5.35 14.57 -32.61
C ALA A 64 5.57 16.08 -32.77
N GLN A 65 5.15 16.67 -33.89
CA GLN A 65 5.23 18.11 -34.11
C GLN A 65 4.41 18.88 -33.07
N LYS A 66 3.14 18.52 -32.88
CA LYS A 66 2.29 19.15 -31.84
C LYS A 66 2.88 19.03 -30.44
N LEU A 67 3.52 17.91 -30.13
CA LEU A 67 4.18 17.71 -28.84
C LEU A 67 5.43 18.59 -28.69
N ALA A 68 6.23 18.74 -29.74
CA ALA A 68 7.38 19.64 -29.77
C ALA A 68 6.95 21.11 -29.61
N ASP A 69 5.87 21.50 -30.30
CA ASP A 69 5.29 22.84 -30.22
C ASP A 69 4.75 23.12 -28.80
N ALA A 70 4.01 22.17 -28.21
CA ALA A 70 3.48 22.29 -26.84
C ALA A 70 4.58 22.38 -25.76
N LEU A 71 5.75 21.81 -26.03
CA LEU A 71 6.94 21.87 -25.18
C LEU A 71 7.87 23.03 -25.54
N GLU A 72 7.56 23.78 -26.61
CA GLU A 72 8.38 24.83 -27.23
C GLU A 72 9.85 24.41 -27.39
N VAL A 73 10.06 23.24 -28.00
CA VAL A 73 11.37 22.72 -28.37
C VAL A 73 11.37 22.31 -29.85
N PRO A 74 12.52 22.33 -30.54
CA PRO A 74 12.64 21.77 -31.88
C PRO A 74 12.17 20.31 -31.94
N LEU A 75 11.55 19.89 -33.04
CA LEU A 75 11.10 18.49 -33.21
C LEU A 75 12.27 17.50 -33.02
N ASP A 76 13.44 17.80 -33.56
CA ASP A 76 14.62 16.93 -33.47
C ASP A 76 15.10 16.71 -32.03
N ASP A 77 14.77 17.61 -31.10
CA ASP A 77 15.10 17.44 -29.69
C ASP A 77 14.26 16.38 -28.99
N ILE A 78 13.07 16.06 -29.50
CA ILE A 78 12.23 15.00 -28.93
C ILE A 78 12.31 13.70 -29.72
N LEU A 79 13.05 13.67 -30.83
CA LEU A 79 13.27 12.46 -31.63
C LEU A 79 14.39 11.61 -31.05
N ARG A 80 14.24 10.29 -31.18
CA ARG A 80 15.31 9.34 -30.84
C ARG A 80 16.39 9.38 -31.93
N GLN A 81 17.60 9.74 -31.56
CA GLN A 81 18.75 9.72 -32.47
C GLN A 81 19.23 8.27 -32.65
N GLU A 82 19.26 7.79 -33.90
CA GLU A 82 19.87 6.52 -34.26
C GLU A 82 21.37 6.75 -34.53
N PRO A 83 22.30 5.93 -33.99
CA PRO A 83 23.72 6.14 -34.22
C PRO A 83 24.05 5.99 -35.71
N PRO A 84 24.97 6.80 -36.27
CA PRO A 84 25.24 6.79 -37.70
C PRO A 84 25.84 5.44 -38.13
N ALA A 85 25.30 4.89 -39.20
CA ALA A 85 25.92 3.79 -39.93
C ALA A 85 27.21 4.32 -40.60
N PRO A 86 28.38 3.69 -40.40
CA PRO A 86 29.60 4.16 -41.06
C PRO A 86 29.70 3.56 -42.48
N GLU A 87 29.72 4.46 -43.47
CA GLU A 87 30.23 4.23 -44.84
C GLU A 87 31.72 4.61 -44.92
N GLY A 88 32.52 3.80 -45.63
CA GLY A 88 33.91 4.06 -46.07
C GLY A 88 35.02 3.98 -45.00
N GLU A 89 36.24 3.53 -45.24
CA GLU A 89 36.92 2.79 -46.31
C GLU A 89 38.32 2.40 -45.74
N ALA A 90 38.85 1.27 -46.22
CA ALA A 90 40.26 0.83 -46.30
C ALA A 90 41.15 0.60 -45.04
N ASP A 91 41.60 -0.66 -44.96
CA ASP A 91 42.89 -1.18 -44.49
C ASP A 91 43.34 -0.95 -43.03
N ALA A 92 43.29 -2.01 -42.23
CA ALA A 92 44.44 -2.91 -42.11
C ALA A 92 44.08 -4.15 -41.28
N ASP A 93 44.65 -5.26 -41.70
CA ASP A 93 44.59 -6.62 -41.21
C ASP A 93 44.78 -6.78 -39.68
N LEU A 94 44.34 -7.95 -39.18
CA LEU A 94 44.50 -8.60 -37.86
C LEU A 94 43.18 -8.91 -37.09
N THR A 95 42.80 -10.19 -37.16
CA THR A 95 41.81 -11.00 -36.40
C THR A 95 41.79 -10.80 -34.86
N PRO A 96 40.71 -11.12 -34.07
CA PRO A 96 40.04 -12.46 -34.02
C PRO A 96 38.50 -12.44 -33.76
N PRO A 97 37.79 -13.60 -33.61
CA PRO A 97 36.35 -13.68 -33.84
C PRO A 97 35.50 -13.13 -32.70
N SER A 98 34.33 -12.62 -33.09
CA SER A 98 33.32 -11.94 -32.28
C SER A 98 32.85 -12.68 -31.01
N PRO A 99 32.48 -11.95 -29.93
CA PRO A 99 31.73 -12.49 -28.80
C PRO A 99 30.20 -12.38 -29.00
N ARG A 100 29.69 -12.34 -30.25
CA ARG A 100 28.26 -12.13 -30.55
C ARG A 100 27.36 -13.23 -29.99
N ARG A 101 27.82 -14.50 -30.00
CA ARG A 101 27.06 -15.63 -29.41
C ARG A 101 26.93 -15.55 -27.89
N LYS A 102 27.95 -15.05 -27.16
CA LYS A 102 27.88 -14.90 -25.70
C LYS A 102 26.88 -13.82 -25.29
N LYS A 103 26.82 -12.69 -26.01
CA LYS A 103 25.80 -11.65 -25.76
C LYS A 103 24.37 -12.12 -26.05
N LEU A 104 24.17 -12.92 -27.11
CA LEU A 104 22.86 -13.50 -27.45
C LEU A 104 22.40 -14.55 -26.41
N LEU A 105 23.33 -15.40 -25.93
CA LEU A 105 23.06 -16.36 -24.85
C LEU A 105 22.73 -15.67 -23.52
N VAL A 106 23.41 -14.57 -23.21
CA VAL A 106 23.11 -13.76 -22.01
C VAL A 106 21.74 -13.07 -22.14
N LEU A 107 21.39 -12.54 -23.32
CA LEU A 107 20.06 -11.95 -23.55
C LEU A 107 18.95 -12.99 -23.46
N PHE A 108 19.18 -14.18 -24.01
CA PHE A 108 18.23 -15.29 -23.93
C PHE A 108 18.08 -15.78 -22.48
N GLY A 109 19.19 -15.89 -21.74
CA GLY A 109 19.17 -16.21 -20.31
C GLY A 109 18.45 -15.17 -19.45
N LEU A 110 18.59 -13.88 -19.78
CA LEU A 110 17.88 -12.80 -19.10
C LEU A 110 16.37 -12.84 -19.44
N PHE A 111 16.03 -13.10 -20.70
CA PHE A 111 14.64 -13.22 -21.13
C PHE A 111 13.96 -14.44 -20.50
N THR A 112 14.63 -15.60 -20.43
CA THR A 112 14.10 -16.78 -19.74
C THR A 112 13.99 -16.55 -18.24
N LEU A 113 14.93 -15.84 -17.62
CA LEU A 113 14.84 -15.46 -16.21
C LEU A 113 13.64 -14.52 -15.95
N LEU A 114 13.43 -13.52 -16.82
CA LEU A 114 12.28 -12.62 -16.73
C LEU A 114 10.95 -13.34 -16.99
N LEU A 115 10.93 -14.30 -17.92
CA LEU A 115 9.77 -15.13 -18.20
C LEU A 115 9.46 -16.04 -17.00
N LEU A 116 10.48 -16.66 -16.40
CA LEU A 116 10.33 -17.45 -15.17
C LEU A 116 9.84 -16.58 -14.02
N LEU A 117 10.38 -15.35 -13.88
CA LEU A 117 9.92 -14.41 -12.86
C LEU A 117 8.46 -13.98 -13.09
N ALA A 118 8.08 -13.72 -14.34
CA ALA A 118 6.71 -13.39 -14.71
C ALA A 118 5.76 -14.57 -14.43
N VAL A 119 6.15 -15.80 -14.78
CA VAL A 119 5.40 -17.01 -14.47
C VAL A 119 5.26 -17.16 -12.95
N VAL A 120 6.33 -16.93 -12.17
CA VAL A 120 6.27 -16.98 -10.71
C VAL A 120 5.32 -15.92 -10.16
N ILE A 121 5.33 -14.68 -10.68
CA ILE A 121 4.45 -13.59 -10.24
C ILE A 121 2.99 -13.88 -10.62
N LEU A 122 2.74 -14.32 -11.84
CA LEU A 122 1.40 -14.63 -12.38
C LEU A 122 0.80 -15.92 -11.80
N SER A 123 1.65 -16.86 -11.36
CA SER A 123 1.22 -18.10 -10.69
C SER A 123 0.95 -17.91 -9.19
N ARG A 124 1.23 -16.73 -8.63
CA ARG A 124 0.79 -16.44 -7.25
C ARG A 124 -0.73 -16.30 -7.29
N PRO A 125 -1.48 -17.17 -6.59
CA PRO A 125 -2.91 -16.96 -6.47
C PRO A 125 -3.15 -15.56 -5.87
N PRO A 126 -4.18 -14.82 -6.32
CA PRO A 126 -4.55 -13.57 -5.68
C PRO A 126 -4.72 -13.86 -4.19
N SER A 127 -4.00 -13.12 -3.34
CA SER A 127 -4.12 -13.27 -1.89
C SER A 127 -5.59 -13.00 -1.56
N SER A 128 -6.31 -14.04 -1.16
CA SER A 128 -7.72 -13.90 -0.79
C SER A 128 -7.78 -12.98 0.42
N ALA A 129 -8.75 -12.06 0.45
CA ALA A 129 -8.95 -11.20 1.60
C ALA A 129 -9.06 -12.09 2.85
N PRO A 130 -8.35 -11.77 3.94
CA PRO A 130 -8.32 -12.61 5.12
C PRO A 130 -9.73 -12.71 5.71
N ILE A 131 -10.13 -13.93 6.08
CA ILE A 131 -11.46 -14.18 6.64
C ILE A 131 -11.65 -13.45 7.97
N ALA A 132 -10.57 -13.26 8.73
CA ALA A 132 -10.53 -12.48 9.96
C ALA A 132 -9.69 -11.21 9.77
N VAL A 133 -10.27 -10.05 10.08
CA VAL A 133 -9.61 -8.74 10.02
C VAL A 133 -9.63 -8.11 11.41
N ARG A 134 -8.45 -7.79 11.92
CA ARG A 134 -8.26 -7.07 13.18
C ARG A 134 -8.15 -5.57 12.96
N TRP A 135 -8.87 -4.84 13.78
CA TRP A 135 -8.65 -3.41 14.01
C TRP A 135 -8.07 -3.21 15.41
N LEU A 136 -7.04 -2.36 15.50
CA LEU A 136 -6.41 -1.92 16.75
C LEU A 136 -5.85 -0.50 16.55
N PRO A 137 -5.74 0.31 17.62
CA PRO A 137 -5.25 1.67 17.52
C PRO A 137 -3.77 1.73 17.17
N ARG A 138 -3.36 2.80 16.48
CA ARG A 138 -1.96 3.00 16.06
C ARG A 138 -1.05 3.38 17.21
N TYR A 139 -1.60 4.10 18.19
CA TYR A 139 -0.88 4.66 19.31
C TYR A 139 -1.51 4.22 20.62
N ALA A 140 -0.73 4.28 21.70
CA ALA A 140 -1.21 4.09 23.05
C ALA A 140 -0.17 4.53 24.08
N ALA A 141 -0.61 4.91 25.27
CA ALA A 141 0.28 5.20 26.37
C ALA A 141 0.72 3.95 27.14
N PRO A 142 1.90 3.97 27.78
CA PRO A 142 2.31 2.92 28.71
C PRO A 142 1.27 2.66 29.81
N GLY A 143 0.84 1.41 29.95
CA GLY A 143 -0.14 0.98 30.94
C GLY A 143 -1.59 1.34 30.61
N GLU A 144 -1.85 2.01 29.48
CA GLU A 144 -3.19 2.30 28.98
C GLU A 144 -3.96 1.04 28.61
N ILE A 145 -5.29 1.07 28.76
CA ILE A 145 -6.18 0.03 28.24
C ILE A 145 -6.60 0.43 26.84
N ILE A 146 -6.30 -0.42 25.85
CA ILE A 146 -6.63 -0.18 24.44
C ILE A 146 -7.68 -1.16 23.92
N PRO A 147 -8.55 -0.72 22.99
CA PRO A 147 -9.52 -1.58 22.33
C PRO A 147 -8.89 -2.37 21.18
N VAL A 148 -9.35 -3.61 21.00
CA VAL A 148 -9.06 -4.44 19.82
C VAL A 148 -10.35 -5.14 19.38
N GLN A 149 -10.61 -5.12 18.08
CA GLN A 149 -11.75 -5.83 17.49
C GLN A 149 -11.28 -6.72 16.35
N ILE A 150 -11.82 -7.93 16.27
CA ILE A 150 -11.59 -8.86 15.17
C ILE A 150 -12.93 -9.18 14.54
N LYS A 151 -13.08 -8.81 13.27
CA LYS A 151 -14.26 -9.09 12.46
C LYS A 151 -13.99 -10.32 11.59
N VAL A 152 -14.78 -11.36 11.77
CA VAL A 152 -14.71 -12.61 10.99
C VAL A 152 -15.87 -12.65 10.02
N THR A 153 -15.56 -12.63 8.74
CA THR A 153 -16.54 -12.67 7.66
C THR A 153 -17.07 -14.09 7.50
N ARG A 154 -18.40 -14.25 7.56
CA ARG A 154 -19.09 -15.50 7.25
C ARG A 154 -20.20 -15.22 6.23
N LEU A 155 -20.46 -16.21 5.39
CA LEU A 155 -21.55 -16.15 4.41
C LEU A 155 -22.61 -17.19 4.80
N PRO A 156 -23.91 -16.86 4.73
CA PRO A 156 -24.98 -17.81 5.06
C PRO A 156 -24.94 -19.09 4.22
N SER A 157 -24.43 -19.01 2.99
CA SER A 157 -24.31 -20.14 2.06
C SER A 157 -23.22 -21.14 2.41
N LYS A 158 -22.27 -20.77 3.30
CA LYS A 158 -21.17 -21.63 3.72
C LYS A 158 -20.87 -21.40 5.20
N PRO A 159 -21.74 -21.88 6.12
CA PRO A 159 -21.52 -21.72 7.54
C PRO A 159 -20.29 -22.52 7.96
N PHE A 160 -19.48 -21.96 8.86
CA PHE A 160 -18.35 -22.66 9.45
C PHE A 160 -18.10 -22.22 10.88
N GLY A 161 -17.54 -23.13 11.67
CA GLY A 161 -16.99 -22.85 12.99
C GLY A 161 -15.50 -22.59 12.89
N PHE A 162 -14.94 -21.89 13.88
CA PHE A 162 -13.52 -21.57 13.89
C PHE A 162 -12.96 -21.45 15.30
N ILE A 163 -11.65 -21.58 15.39
CA ILE A 163 -10.87 -21.26 16.57
C ILE A 163 -10.02 -20.03 16.25
N LEU A 164 -10.29 -18.91 16.92
CA LEU A 164 -9.44 -17.74 16.85
C LEU A 164 -8.37 -17.81 17.94
N LYS A 165 -7.12 -17.54 17.58
CA LYS A 165 -5.98 -17.47 18.50
C LYS A 165 -5.30 -16.12 18.35
N GLU A 166 -5.15 -15.38 19.44
CA GLU A 166 -4.37 -14.15 19.47
C GLU A 166 -3.16 -14.35 20.39
N LYS A 167 -1.99 -13.96 19.91
CA LYS A 167 -0.75 -13.96 20.67
C LYS A 167 -0.41 -12.52 21.04
N LEU A 168 -0.57 -12.23 22.33
CA LEU A 168 -0.17 -10.96 22.92
C LEU A 168 1.36 -10.93 23.10
N PRO A 169 2.00 -9.79 22.81
CA PRO A 169 3.42 -9.56 23.05
C PRO A 169 3.74 -9.42 24.54
N ASP A 170 5.02 -9.53 24.88
CA ASP A 170 5.47 -9.45 26.28
C ASP A 170 5.05 -8.13 26.95
N GLY A 171 4.51 -8.26 28.16
CA GLY A 171 4.03 -7.11 28.96
C GLY A 171 2.60 -6.68 28.65
N MET A 172 2.02 -7.07 27.50
CA MET A 172 0.60 -6.82 27.20
C MET A 172 -0.27 -7.88 27.87
N ARG A 173 -1.40 -7.46 28.45
CA ARG A 173 -2.29 -8.36 29.20
C ARG A 173 -3.75 -8.14 28.83
N LEU A 174 -4.51 -9.22 28.69
CA LEU A 174 -5.96 -9.13 28.55
C LEU A 174 -6.58 -8.47 29.79
N VAL A 175 -7.47 -7.51 29.56
CA VAL A 175 -8.31 -6.92 30.61
C VAL A 175 -9.69 -7.57 30.59
N SER A 176 -10.36 -7.55 29.43
CA SER A 176 -11.66 -8.19 29.25
C SER A 176 -11.92 -8.50 27.78
N SER A 177 -12.88 -9.38 27.49
CA SER A 177 -13.26 -9.74 26.13
C SER A 177 -14.73 -10.15 26.04
N VAL A 178 -15.38 -9.79 24.94
CA VAL A 178 -16.71 -10.27 24.53
C VAL A 178 -16.62 -10.83 23.11
N PRO A 179 -16.95 -12.11 22.89
CA PRO A 179 -17.24 -13.12 23.91
C PRO A 179 -16.01 -13.40 24.83
N PRO A 180 -16.22 -14.00 26.01
CA PRO A 180 -15.12 -14.39 26.90
C PRO A 180 -14.11 -15.31 26.19
N SER A 181 -12.81 -15.04 26.40
CA SER A 181 -11.74 -15.93 25.95
C SER A 181 -11.86 -17.30 26.62
N SER A 182 -11.75 -18.36 25.82
CA SER A 182 -11.75 -19.76 26.22
C SER A 182 -10.39 -20.25 26.75
N ALA A 183 -9.37 -19.39 26.80
CA ALA A 183 -8.06 -19.77 27.33
C ALA A 183 -8.12 -19.92 28.86
N ALA A 184 -7.72 -21.08 29.38
CA ALA A 184 -7.50 -21.27 30.81
C ALA A 184 -6.24 -20.51 31.27
N GLU A 185 -6.28 -19.88 32.45
CA GLU A 185 -5.05 -19.40 33.10
C GLU A 185 -4.06 -20.59 33.27
N PRO A 186 -2.75 -20.43 33.00
CA PRO A 186 -2.00 -19.18 32.90
C PRO A 186 -1.35 -18.95 31.51
N ALA A 187 -2.08 -19.14 30.41
CA ALA A 187 -1.61 -18.69 29.09
C ALA A 187 -1.73 -17.16 28.95
N ARG A 188 -1.01 -16.40 29.79
CA ARG A 188 -1.11 -14.92 29.94
C ARG A 188 -0.91 -14.13 28.64
N SER A 189 -0.31 -14.75 27.63
CA SER A 189 -0.01 -14.14 26.32
C SER A 189 -0.74 -14.79 25.14
N SER A 190 -1.62 -15.77 25.36
CA SER A 190 -2.32 -16.50 24.29
C SER A 190 -3.82 -16.51 24.58
N LEU A 191 -4.58 -15.75 23.80
CA LEU A 191 -6.04 -15.71 23.85
C LEU A 191 -6.60 -16.71 22.84
N LYS A 192 -7.73 -17.33 23.19
CA LYS A 192 -8.36 -18.33 22.33
C LYS A 192 -9.87 -18.18 22.40
N TRP A 193 -10.55 -18.19 21.27
CA TRP A 193 -12.01 -18.27 21.21
C TRP A 193 -12.43 -19.45 20.35
N LEU A 194 -13.34 -20.27 20.87
CA LEU A 194 -14.00 -21.32 20.11
C LEU A 194 -15.37 -20.80 19.67
N VAL A 195 -15.54 -20.57 18.38
CA VAL A 195 -16.79 -20.04 17.83
C VAL A 195 -17.50 -21.14 17.04
N PRO A 196 -18.73 -21.50 17.42
CA PRO A 196 -19.47 -22.56 16.74
C PRO A 196 -19.85 -22.16 15.31
N SER A 197 -20.24 -23.17 14.53
CA SER A 197 -20.66 -22.96 13.15
C SER A 197 -21.85 -22.02 13.04
N GLY A 198 -21.81 -21.13 12.05
CA GLY A 198 -22.88 -20.16 11.80
C GLY A 198 -22.64 -19.38 10.50
N GLY A 199 -23.69 -18.74 10.00
CA GLY A 199 -23.66 -18.00 8.72
C GLY A 199 -23.45 -16.49 8.85
N ASN A 200 -23.60 -15.92 10.04
CA ASN A 200 -23.54 -14.46 10.27
C ASN A 200 -22.13 -13.99 10.62
N PRO A 201 -21.69 -12.80 10.21
CA PRO A 201 -20.41 -12.23 10.67
C PRO A 201 -20.27 -12.27 12.20
N VAL A 202 -19.04 -12.44 12.67
CA VAL A 202 -18.73 -12.45 14.12
C VAL A 202 -17.78 -11.31 14.42
N VAL A 203 -18.06 -10.59 15.50
CA VAL A 203 -17.13 -9.62 16.07
C VAL A 203 -16.66 -10.15 17.41
N ILE A 204 -15.34 -10.25 17.58
CA ILE A 204 -14.70 -10.53 18.86
C ILE A 204 -14.03 -9.24 19.31
N SER A 205 -14.49 -8.69 20.42
CA SER A 205 -14.01 -7.42 20.98
C SER A 205 -13.27 -7.71 22.28
N TYR A 206 -12.06 -7.20 22.44
CA TYR A 206 -11.30 -7.37 23.66
C TYR A 206 -10.45 -6.14 23.95
N SER A 207 -10.20 -5.89 25.22
CA SER A 207 -9.34 -4.82 25.67
C SER A 207 -8.07 -5.40 26.29
N VAL A 208 -6.95 -4.74 26.03
CA VAL A 208 -5.64 -5.14 26.55
C VAL A 208 -4.98 -3.97 27.23
N ARG A 209 -4.29 -4.24 28.33
CA ARG A 209 -3.41 -3.26 28.97
C ARG A 209 -2.05 -3.32 28.29
N THR A 210 -1.56 -2.17 27.84
CA THR A 210 -0.24 -2.04 27.22
C THR A 210 0.90 -2.23 28.24
N PRO A 211 2.11 -2.60 27.81
CA PRO A 211 3.24 -2.81 28.70
C PRO A 211 3.61 -1.56 29.52
N ALA A 212 3.89 -1.78 30.82
CA ALA A 212 4.51 -0.81 31.72
C ALA A 212 5.47 -1.54 32.70
N PRO A 213 6.72 -1.09 32.90
CA PRO A 213 7.35 0.12 32.36
C PRO A 213 7.72 -0.01 30.86
N PHE A 214 7.84 1.13 30.18
CA PHE A 214 8.04 1.20 28.73
C PHE A 214 9.49 1.47 28.33
N ALA A 215 10.01 0.73 27.35
CA ALA A 215 11.21 1.12 26.62
C ALA A 215 10.81 2.08 25.49
N GLN A 216 11.19 3.36 25.61
CA GLN A 216 10.77 4.44 24.70
C GLN A 216 10.86 4.05 23.21
N GLY A 217 9.79 4.31 22.45
CA GLY A 217 9.75 4.19 20.99
C GLY A 217 9.57 2.78 20.40
N LYS A 218 9.30 1.76 21.21
CA LYS A 218 9.12 0.39 20.71
C LYS A 218 7.71 0.14 20.18
N GLU A 219 7.62 -0.31 18.93
CA GLU A 219 6.40 -0.91 18.38
C GLU A 219 6.15 -2.28 19.00
N VAL A 220 4.89 -2.54 19.33
CA VAL A 220 4.48 -3.80 19.92
C VAL A 220 3.58 -4.53 18.92
N LYS A 221 3.98 -5.74 18.55
CA LYS A 221 3.32 -6.52 17.50
C LYS A 221 2.34 -7.53 18.10
N VAL A 222 1.11 -7.53 17.62
CA VAL A 222 0.08 -8.52 17.93
C VAL A 222 -0.06 -9.47 16.76
N LYS A 223 -0.07 -10.78 17.02
CA LYS A 223 -0.21 -11.81 15.98
C LYS A 223 -1.47 -12.63 16.22
N GLY A 224 -2.16 -12.96 15.14
CA GLY A 224 -3.39 -13.73 15.22
C GLY A 224 -3.44 -14.80 14.16
N GLU A 225 -4.09 -15.91 14.50
CA GLU A 225 -4.38 -17.01 13.57
C GLU A 225 -5.83 -17.46 13.75
N ILE A 226 -6.50 -17.79 12.66
CA ILE A 226 -7.82 -18.41 12.65
C ILE A 226 -7.70 -19.82 12.09
N VAL A 227 -8.18 -20.81 12.85
CA VAL A 227 -8.25 -22.21 12.43
C VAL A 227 -9.69 -22.52 12.07
N LEU A 228 -9.93 -22.77 10.79
CA LEU A 228 -11.23 -23.14 10.22
C LEU A 228 -11.38 -24.65 10.24
N HIS A 229 -12.52 -25.13 10.73
CA HIS A 229 -12.85 -26.55 10.65
C HIS A 229 -13.59 -26.82 9.33
N GLY A 230 -12.97 -27.58 8.44
CA GLY A 230 -13.57 -28.04 7.17
C GLY A 230 -13.91 -29.53 7.23
N GLU A 231 -14.71 -30.00 6.26
CA GLU A 231 -15.15 -31.40 6.18
C GLU A 231 -13.99 -32.39 5.97
N ASP A 232 -12.97 -32.01 5.20
CA ASP A 232 -11.83 -32.89 4.87
C ASP A 232 -10.53 -32.54 5.63
N ALA A 233 -10.31 -31.26 5.96
CA ALA A 233 -9.10 -30.80 6.63
C ALA A 233 -9.30 -29.45 7.35
N ASN A 234 -8.54 -29.26 8.44
CA ASN A 234 -8.42 -27.95 9.09
C ASN A 234 -7.55 -27.02 8.24
N ARG A 235 -8.02 -25.79 8.05
CA ARG A 235 -7.25 -24.73 7.39
C ARG A 235 -6.90 -23.64 8.40
N THR A 236 -5.62 -23.27 8.49
CA THR A 236 -5.17 -22.16 9.32
C THR A 236 -4.84 -20.96 8.44
N GLU A 237 -5.31 -19.79 8.81
CA GLU A 237 -5.02 -18.50 8.17
C GLU A 237 -4.53 -17.49 9.21
N GLU A 238 -3.69 -16.55 8.78
CA GLU A 238 -3.33 -15.40 9.62
C GLU A 238 -4.49 -14.40 9.71
N VAL A 239 -4.64 -13.77 10.87
CA VAL A 239 -5.56 -12.64 11.04
C VAL A 239 -4.92 -11.42 10.38
N GLY A 240 -5.61 -10.85 9.39
CA GLY A 240 -5.14 -9.65 8.70
C GLY A 240 -5.52 -8.35 9.40
N GLY A 241 -5.20 -7.22 8.77
CA GLY A 241 -5.50 -5.89 9.31
C GLY A 241 -4.37 -5.34 10.17
N GLY A 242 -4.71 -4.58 11.22
CA GLY A 242 -3.73 -3.97 12.12
C GLY A 242 -2.90 -5.02 12.84
N SER A 243 -1.59 -4.78 12.97
CA SER A 243 -0.65 -5.67 13.67
C SER A 243 0.22 -4.99 14.70
N ASP A 244 0.29 -3.66 14.71
CA ASP A 244 1.32 -2.91 15.42
C ASP A 244 0.73 -1.72 16.17
N VAL A 245 1.13 -1.57 17.43
CA VAL A 245 0.84 -0.39 18.25
C VAL A 245 2.16 0.29 18.60
N ARG A 246 2.30 1.56 18.28
CA ARG A 246 3.42 2.39 18.76
C ARG A 246 3.07 2.92 20.15
N ILE A 247 3.74 2.37 21.16
CA ILE A 247 3.59 2.84 22.53
C ILE A 247 4.39 4.15 22.69
N GLY A 248 3.80 5.16 23.33
CA GLY A 248 4.40 6.48 23.46
C GLY A 248 3.51 7.41 24.28
N PRO A 249 3.81 8.70 24.38
CA PRO A 249 2.99 9.65 25.14
C PRO A 249 1.71 10.06 24.38
N TYR A 250 0.97 9.08 23.86
CA TYR A 250 -0.17 9.27 22.97
C TYR A 250 -1.38 8.50 23.47
N HIS A 251 -2.55 9.11 23.42
CA HIS A 251 -3.83 8.45 23.68
C HIS A 251 -4.22 7.56 22.49
N TRP A 252 -4.84 6.40 22.75
CA TRP A 252 -5.17 5.46 21.66
C TRP A 252 -6.16 6.02 20.62
N ALA A 253 -7.03 6.92 21.07
CA ALA A 253 -8.03 7.60 20.25
C ALA A 253 -7.45 8.76 19.41
N ASP A 254 -6.25 9.26 19.76
CA ASP A 254 -5.49 10.18 18.90
C ASP A 254 -4.89 9.34 17.76
N ALA A 255 -5.49 9.39 16.58
CA ALA A 255 -5.20 8.49 15.48
C ALA A 255 -3.99 8.95 14.65
N ASN A 256 -3.69 10.25 14.70
CA ASN A 256 -2.58 10.88 13.99
C ASN A 256 -1.35 11.15 14.89
N GLY A 257 -1.50 11.07 16.20
CA GLY A 257 -0.46 11.23 17.21
C GLY A 257 -0.01 12.68 17.42
N ASP A 258 -0.88 13.67 17.19
CA ASP A 258 -0.56 15.10 17.30
C ASP A 258 -0.77 15.69 18.70
N GLY A 259 -1.25 14.88 19.65
CA GLY A 259 -1.53 15.30 21.02
C GLY A 259 -2.91 15.92 21.19
N ARG A 260 -3.84 15.70 20.27
CA ARG A 260 -5.25 16.11 20.33
C ARG A 260 -6.17 14.94 20.01
N ILE A 261 -7.46 15.14 20.28
CA ILE A 261 -8.54 14.31 19.75
C ILE A 261 -9.51 15.32 19.15
N ASP A 262 -9.64 15.35 17.83
CA ASP A 262 -10.50 16.29 17.11
C ASP A 262 -11.86 15.68 16.71
N ASP A 263 -12.65 16.40 15.92
CA ASP A 263 -13.98 15.97 15.48
C ASP A 263 -13.93 14.75 14.53
N ASP A 264 -12.82 14.55 13.81
CA ASP A 264 -12.62 13.39 12.93
C ASP A 264 -12.23 12.14 13.75
N GLU A 265 -11.57 12.33 14.89
CA GLU A 265 -11.09 11.26 15.77
C GLU A 265 -12.08 10.86 16.87
N ILE A 266 -12.89 11.80 17.36
CA ILE A 266 -13.84 11.56 18.47
C ILE A 266 -14.96 10.59 18.07
N MET A 267 -15.45 10.67 16.83
CA MET A 267 -16.59 9.86 16.40
C MET A 267 -16.23 8.37 16.28
N PRO A 268 -15.11 7.98 15.63
CA PRO A 268 -14.63 6.59 15.69
C PRO A 268 -14.38 6.11 17.13
N ALA A 269 -13.78 6.94 17.98
CA ALA A 269 -13.51 6.60 19.37
C ALA A 269 -14.80 6.34 20.16
N TYR A 270 -15.84 7.16 19.94
CA TYR A 270 -17.17 6.99 20.53
C TYR A 270 -17.79 5.65 20.14
N TYR A 271 -17.82 5.32 18.84
CA TYR A 271 -18.40 4.06 18.37
C TYR A 271 -17.69 2.85 18.99
N ILE A 272 -16.36 2.89 19.09
CA ILE A 272 -15.59 1.82 19.73
C ILE A 272 -15.94 1.73 21.23
N CYS A 273 -16.00 2.84 21.94
CA CYS A 273 -16.36 2.87 23.35
C CYS A 273 -17.78 2.35 23.60
N ASP A 274 -18.73 2.66 22.72
CA ASP A 274 -20.12 2.20 22.80
C ASP A 274 -20.22 0.69 22.50
N GLU A 275 -19.63 0.23 21.40
CA GLU A 275 -19.61 -1.19 21.01
C GLU A 275 -18.87 -2.07 22.04
N MET A 276 -17.87 -1.51 22.73
CA MET A 276 -17.04 -2.20 23.71
C MET A 276 -17.35 -1.79 25.16
N LYS A 277 -18.59 -1.36 25.41
CA LYS A 277 -19.05 -0.97 26.74
C LYS A 277 -18.82 -2.08 27.76
N GLY A 278 -18.22 -1.73 28.89
CA GLY A 278 -17.87 -2.68 29.95
C GLY A 278 -16.52 -3.40 29.77
N LEU A 279 -15.77 -3.11 28.69
CA LEU A 279 -14.41 -3.62 28.50
C LEU A 279 -13.31 -2.72 29.11
N GLY A 280 -13.67 -1.75 29.95
CA GLY A 280 -12.71 -0.93 30.70
C GLY A 280 -12.08 0.22 29.90
N LEU A 281 -12.67 0.61 28.77
CA LEU A 281 -12.28 1.80 28.02
C LEU A 281 -12.72 3.07 28.75
N ASP A 282 -11.83 4.07 28.82
CA ASP A 282 -12.06 5.31 29.55
C ASP A 282 -12.60 6.42 28.64
N TRP A 283 -13.93 6.41 28.43
CA TRP A 283 -14.61 7.44 27.66
C TRP A 283 -14.45 8.85 28.26
N LYS A 284 -14.40 8.96 29.60
CA LYS A 284 -14.37 10.27 30.27
C LYS A 284 -13.07 11.01 29.96
N THR A 285 -11.95 10.31 29.90
CA THR A 285 -10.67 10.91 29.51
C THR A 285 -10.69 11.37 28.06
N ILE A 286 -11.25 10.57 27.14
CA ILE A 286 -11.39 10.94 25.72
C ILE A 286 -12.22 12.21 25.56
N GLU A 287 -13.39 12.27 26.19
CA GLU A 287 -14.30 13.42 26.15
C GLU A 287 -13.65 14.68 26.73
N ALA A 288 -12.88 14.54 27.81
CA ALA A 288 -12.16 15.65 28.42
C ALA A 288 -11.04 16.19 27.51
N ILE A 289 -10.32 15.31 26.80
CA ILE A 289 -9.27 15.70 25.85
C ILE A 289 -9.87 16.44 24.66
N TRP A 290 -10.95 15.91 24.07
CA TRP A 290 -11.66 16.53 22.94
C TRP A 290 -12.25 17.90 23.31
N SER A 291 -12.76 18.04 24.54
CA SER A 291 -13.24 19.34 25.04
C SER A 291 -12.13 20.36 25.31
N GLY A 292 -10.86 19.92 25.35
CA GLY A 292 -9.68 20.75 25.61
C GLY A 292 -8.95 21.20 24.34
N LYS A 293 -7.75 21.77 24.51
CA LYS A 293 -6.85 22.13 23.40
C LYS A 293 -5.86 21.01 23.02
N GLY A 294 -6.03 19.83 23.59
CA GLY A 294 -5.10 18.71 23.50
C GLY A 294 -4.70 18.17 24.87
N TYR A 295 -3.66 17.33 24.89
CA TYR A 295 -3.20 16.67 26.10
C TYR A 295 -1.68 16.54 26.17
N ARG A 296 -1.20 16.23 27.38
CA ARG A 296 0.15 15.69 27.61
C ARG A 296 0.01 14.42 28.43
N TRP A 297 0.89 13.46 28.17
CA TRP A 297 1.00 12.25 28.97
C TRP A 297 2.32 12.24 29.73
N ASP A 298 2.28 11.88 31.01
CA ASP A 298 3.46 11.58 31.79
C ASP A 298 3.30 10.30 32.64
N PRO A 299 4.40 9.59 32.95
CA PRO A 299 4.32 8.31 33.68
C PRO A 299 3.76 8.40 35.11
N LYS A 300 3.74 9.58 35.73
CA LYS A 300 3.31 9.76 37.12
C LYS A 300 1.85 10.15 37.23
N ASN A 301 1.40 11.07 36.38
CA ASN A 301 0.07 11.66 36.45
C ASN A 301 -0.87 11.16 35.34
N GLY A 302 -0.36 10.41 34.35
CA GLY A 302 -1.14 9.98 33.19
C GLY A 302 -1.44 11.17 32.27
N TYR A 303 -2.69 11.24 31.79
CA TYR A 303 -3.12 12.30 30.88
C TYR A 303 -3.46 13.59 31.63
N THR A 304 -2.88 14.70 31.18
CA THR A 304 -3.24 16.06 31.58
C THR A 304 -3.81 16.80 30.38
N VAL A 305 -5.07 17.23 30.49
CA VAL A 305 -5.75 18.02 29.45
C VAL A 305 -5.24 19.45 29.45
N LEU A 306 -4.93 19.97 28.27
CA LEU A 306 -4.49 21.35 28.04
C LEU A 306 -5.72 22.25 27.89
N LYS A 307 -5.73 23.39 28.61
CA LYS A 307 -6.84 24.37 28.62
C LYS A 307 -6.64 25.49 27.60
#